data_AF-A0A7S2NV16-F1
#
_entry.id   AF-A0A7S2NV16-F1
#
_cell.length_a   1.000
_cell.length_b   1.000
_cell.length_c   1.000
_cell.angle_alpha   90.00
_cell.angle_beta   90.00
_cell.angle_gamma   90.00
#
_symmetry.space_group_name_H-M   'P 1'
#
loop_
_entity.id
_entity.type
_entity.pdbx_description
1 polymer ?
#
loop_
_entity_poly.entity_id
_entity_poly.type
_entity_poly.pdbx_seq_one_letter_code
_entity_poly.pdbx_strand_id
1 'polypeptide(L)'
;LDGTIGAEALADVTRDGEVVRRWFDDKTIRMGGSLFCVFRYKKHMHDVLAELKKRPDHEALHWKGAQGDRLTAKRMYAEPPSVFWWHVGMASSQFNWNVAKGVVRVLGMIAAFGLLVMWPYAEFIIKPSSGAGTAPTGALFAVAGLLLGNMNLFLCINIWLNAYKLGFCRKDMMDCSIFVANALLTALNTVFNIVITNYYVFRKSPASLGDLAMGNSLDAIATEAELARNI
;
A
#
# COMPACT_ATOMS: atom_id res chain seq x y z
N LEU A 1 -38.57 -34.39 7.58
CA LEU A 1 -37.37 -33.56 7.41
C LEU A 1 -36.73 -34.01 6.10
N ASP A 2 -37.33 -33.60 4.98
CA ASP A 2 -36.80 -33.94 3.65
C ASP A 2 -35.57 -33.09 3.39
N GLY A 3 -34.41 -33.73 3.52
CA GLY A 3 -33.07 -33.17 3.36
C GLY A 3 -32.74 -32.90 1.90
N THR A 4 -33.48 -32.00 1.26
CA THR A 4 -33.02 -31.37 0.03
C THR A 4 -32.01 -30.29 0.40
N ILE A 5 -30.73 -30.67 0.40
CA ILE A 5 -29.63 -29.71 0.40
C ILE A 5 -29.84 -28.87 -0.86
N GLY A 6 -30.17 -27.59 -0.68
CA GLY A 6 -30.38 -26.66 -1.79
C GLY A 6 -29.17 -26.65 -2.71
N ALA A 7 -29.38 -26.44 -4.01
CA ALA A 7 -28.31 -26.45 -5.02
C ALA A 7 -27.14 -25.51 -4.67
N GLU A 8 -27.42 -24.44 -3.93
CA GLU A 8 -26.44 -23.48 -3.42
C GLU A 8 -25.53 -24.09 -2.32
N ALA A 9 -26.12 -24.81 -1.37
CA ALA A 9 -25.37 -25.54 -0.35
C ALA A 9 -24.55 -26.70 -0.95
N LEU A 10 -25.04 -27.33 -2.01
CA LEU A 10 -24.28 -28.34 -2.75
C LEU A 10 -23.08 -27.72 -3.49
N ALA A 11 -23.25 -26.52 -4.06
CA ALA A 11 -22.17 -25.76 -4.71
C ALA A 11 -21.09 -25.33 -3.72
N ASP A 12 -21.47 -24.87 -2.52
CA ASP A 12 -20.53 -24.52 -1.44
C ASP A 12 -19.76 -25.75 -0.95
N VAL A 13 -20.43 -26.89 -0.71
CA VAL A 13 -19.77 -28.14 -0.31
C VAL A 13 -18.78 -28.62 -1.39
N THR A 14 -19.12 -28.45 -2.66
CA THR A 14 -18.24 -28.84 -3.78
C THR A 14 -17.01 -27.92 -3.84
N ARG A 15 -17.20 -26.61 -3.66
CA ARG A 15 -16.11 -25.62 -3.63
C ARG A 15 -15.18 -25.85 -2.42
N ASP A 16 -15.74 -26.12 -1.25
CA ASP A 16 -14.97 -26.47 -0.05
C ASP A 16 -14.22 -27.78 -0.25
N GLY A 17 -14.83 -28.78 -0.88
CA GLY A 17 -14.18 -30.04 -1.23
C GLY A 17 -12.94 -29.86 -2.14
N GLU A 18 -13.00 -28.95 -3.10
CA GLU A 18 -11.85 -28.59 -3.94
C GLU A 18 -10.76 -27.85 -3.16
N VAL A 19 -11.13 -26.94 -2.26
CA VAL A 19 -10.18 -26.22 -1.39
C VAL A 19 -9.46 -27.18 -0.46
N VAL A 20 -10.22 -28.08 0.20
CA VAL A 20 -9.66 -29.11 1.08
C VAL A 20 -8.74 -30.03 0.30
N ARG A 21 -9.12 -30.49 -0.91
CA ARG A 21 -8.25 -31.33 -1.75
C ARG A 21 -6.92 -30.65 -2.08
N ARG A 22 -6.87 -29.32 -2.24
CA ARG A 22 -5.61 -28.59 -2.44
C ARG A 22 -4.69 -28.60 -1.22
N TRP A 23 -5.21 -28.88 -0.04
CA TRP A 23 -4.41 -29.02 1.18
C TRP A 23 -3.72 -30.38 1.29
N PHE A 24 -4.03 -31.35 0.43
CA PHE A 24 -3.42 -32.67 0.45
C PHE A 24 -2.69 -32.97 -0.87
N ASP A 25 -1.48 -33.52 -0.79
CA ASP A 25 -0.77 -34.10 -1.92
C ASP A 25 -0.69 -35.60 -1.71
N ASP A 26 -1.29 -36.40 -2.60
CA ASP A 26 -1.22 -37.87 -2.62
C ASP A 26 -1.26 -38.57 -1.25
N LYS A 27 -2.16 -38.09 -0.36
CA LYS A 27 -2.43 -38.55 1.03
C LYS A 27 -1.62 -37.88 2.16
N THR A 28 -0.81 -36.87 1.88
CA THR A 28 -0.09 -36.08 2.90
C THR A 28 -0.65 -34.67 2.98
N ILE A 29 -0.82 -34.11 4.19
CA ILE A 29 -1.18 -32.70 4.35
C ILE A 29 0.00 -31.87 3.84
N ARG A 30 -0.25 -30.95 2.92
CA ARG A 30 0.67 -29.88 2.55
C ARG A 30 0.83 -28.96 3.75
N MET A 31 1.71 -29.34 4.67
CA MET A 31 2.09 -28.49 5.79
C MET A 31 2.99 -27.38 5.25
N GLY A 32 2.58 -26.12 5.38
CA GLY A 32 3.37 -24.95 4.99
C GLY A 32 4.60 -24.68 5.87
N GLY A 33 5.12 -25.70 6.57
CA GLY A 33 6.32 -25.61 7.41
C GLY A 33 6.20 -24.69 8.63
N SER A 34 4.98 -24.27 9.00
CA SER A 34 4.73 -23.38 10.13
C SER A 34 3.81 -24.03 11.15
N LEU A 35 4.11 -23.86 12.44
CA LEU A 35 3.30 -24.38 13.54
C LEU A 35 3.12 -23.34 14.65
N PHE A 36 1.97 -23.37 15.30
CA PHE A 36 1.69 -22.56 16.48
C PHE A 36 1.96 -23.37 17.74
N CYS A 37 2.87 -22.89 18.58
CA CYS A 37 3.15 -23.49 19.88
C CYS A 37 2.54 -22.62 20.97
N VAL A 38 1.60 -23.19 21.72
CA VAL A 38 0.94 -22.52 22.85
C VAL A 38 1.58 -22.99 24.16
N PHE A 39 2.06 -22.04 24.95
CA PHE A 39 2.65 -22.32 26.26
C PHE A 39 1.64 -22.02 27.36
N ARG A 40 1.58 -22.89 28.37
CA ARG A 40 0.76 -22.66 29.58
C ARG A 40 1.20 -21.42 30.35
N TYR A 41 2.50 -21.13 30.36
CA TYR A 41 3.08 -19.99 31.09
C TYR A 41 3.96 -19.14 30.18
N LYS A 42 3.82 -17.81 30.29
CA LYS A 42 4.63 -16.84 29.53
C LYS A 42 6.14 -17.03 29.78
N LYS A 43 6.53 -17.39 31.00
CA LYS A 43 7.93 -17.64 31.37
C LYS A 43 8.55 -18.76 30.53
N HIS A 44 7.85 -19.89 30.37
CA HIS A 44 8.37 -21.02 29.58
C HIS A 44 8.57 -20.66 28.11
N MET A 45 7.64 -19.90 27.52
CA MET A 45 7.81 -19.37 26.17
C MET A 45 9.05 -18.48 26.07
N HIS A 46 9.29 -17.61 27.06
CA HIS A 46 10.48 -16.75 27.10
C HIS A 46 11.77 -17.56 27.22
N ASP A 47 11.80 -18.57 28.08
CA ASP A 47 12.95 -19.44 28.29
C ASP A 47 13.28 -20.22 27.00
N VAL A 48 12.27 -20.78 26.32
CA VAL A 48 12.44 -21.48 25.03
C VAL A 48 12.93 -20.53 23.93
N LEU A 49 12.35 -19.33 23.81
CA LEU A 49 12.81 -18.36 22.81
C LEU A 49 14.23 -17.87 23.09
N ALA A 50 14.59 -17.66 24.35
CA ALA A 50 15.95 -17.28 24.75
C ALA A 50 16.94 -18.40 24.42
N GLU A 51 16.58 -19.65 24.67
CA GLU A 51 17.41 -20.81 24.36
C GLU A 51 17.59 -21.01 22.84
N LEU A 52 16.52 -20.82 22.06
CA LEU A 52 16.60 -20.85 20.60
C LEU A 52 17.48 -19.71 20.05
N LYS A 53 17.44 -18.53 20.66
CA LYS A 53 18.28 -17.39 20.25
C LYS A 53 19.77 -17.58 20.60
N LYS A 54 20.07 -18.32 21.67
CA LYS A 54 21.45 -18.66 22.09
C LYS A 54 22.12 -19.69 21.18
N ARG A 55 21.35 -20.42 20.36
CA ARG A 55 21.84 -21.42 19.41
C ARG A 55 21.69 -20.92 17.97
N PRO A 56 22.47 -19.90 17.55
CA PRO A 56 22.43 -19.38 16.18
C PRO A 56 22.94 -20.40 15.15
N ASP A 57 23.72 -21.38 15.61
CA ASP A 57 24.26 -22.47 14.80
C ASP A 57 23.25 -23.62 14.80
N HIS A 58 22.41 -23.59 13.77
CA HIS A 58 21.22 -24.40 13.54
C HIS A 58 21.40 -25.94 13.54
N GLU A 59 22.55 -26.51 13.89
CA GLU A 59 22.81 -27.96 13.79
C GLU A 59 21.84 -28.83 14.61
N ALA A 60 21.33 -28.34 15.74
CA ALA A 60 20.48 -29.14 16.63
C ALA A 60 19.00 -29.23 16.23
N LEU A 61 18.54 -28.43 15.24
CA LEU A 61 17.15 -28.40 14.78
C LEU A 61 17.04 -28.56 13.26
N HIS A 62 18.06 -29.12 12.61
CA HIS A 62 17.83 -29.75 11.31
C HIS A 62 16.92 -30.95 11.54
N TRP A 63 15.68 -30.85 11.05
CA TRP A 63 14.86 -32.03 10.85
C TRP A 63 15.64 -32.92 9.89
N LYS A 64 16.29 -33.98 10.41
CA LYS A 64 17.02 -34.95 9.60
C LYS A 64 16.08 -35.44 8.49
N GLY A 65 16.35 -35.05 7.25
CA GLY A 65 15.64 -35.54 6.06
C GLY A 65 14.92 -34.51 5.19
N ALA A 66 14.75 -33.25 5.60
CA ALA A 66 14.15 -32.23 4.75
C ALA A 66 15.16 -31.15 4.37
N GLN A 67 15.31 -30.87 3.07
CA GLN A 67 16.01 -29.71 2.50
C GLN A 67 15.25 -28.40 2.83
N GLY A 68 14.91 -28.19 4.09
CA GLY A 68 14.10 -27.09 4.57
C GLY A 68 14.94 -25.94 5.13
N ASP A 69 14.43 -24.73 4.95
CA ASP A 69 14.95 -23.50 5.55
C ASP A 69 15.07 -23.61 7.08
N ARG A 70 15.94 -22.78 7.65
CA ARG A 70 16.19 -22.63 9.10
C ARG A 70 14.87 -22.52 9.89
N LEU A 71 14.70 -23.34 10.93
CA LEU A 71 13.58 -23.20 11.86
C LEU A 71 13.66 -21.83 12.54
N THR A 72 12.63 -20.99 12.32
CA THR A 72 12.54 -19.68 12.96
C THR A 72 11.38 -19.66 13.94
N ALA A 73 11.69 -19.41 15.21
CA ALA A 73 10.68 -19.16 16.23
C ALA A 73 10.52 -17.66 16.42
N LYS A 74 9.30 -17.17 16.28
CA LYS A 74 8.94 -15.78 16.56
C LYS A 74 7.81 -15.74 17.56
N ARG A 75 7.93 -14.82 18.52
CA ARG A 75 6.82 -14.52 19.41
C ARG A 75 5.70 -13.90 18.59
N MET A 76 4.52 -14.50 18.63
CA MET A 76 3.35 -14.01 17.94
C MET A 76 2.31 -13.61 18.97
N TYR A 77 1.98 -12.32 18.98
CA TYR A 77 0.80 -11.80 19.67
C TYR A 77 -0.23 -11.53 18.60
N ALA A 78 -1.09 -12.50 18.36
CA ALA A 78 -2.18 -12.37 17.41
C ALA A 78 -3.36 -13.14 17.97
N GLU A 79 -4.52 -12.49 18.03
CA GLU A 79 -5.77 -13.19 18.30
C GLU A 79 -6.13 -14.04 17.07
N PRO A 80 -6.76 -15.22 17.22
CA PRO A 80 -7.15 -16.05 16.09
C PRO A 80 -7.85 -15.33 14.91
N PRO A 81 -8.77 -14.36 15.12
CA PRO A 81 -9.39 -13.62 14.02
C PRO A 81 -8.46 -12.61 13.31
N SER A 82 -7.34 -12.22 13.93
CA SER A 82 -6.35 -11.31 13.35
C SER A 82 -5.34 -12.01 12.42
N VAL A 83 -5.38 -13.34 12.37
CA VAL A 83 -4.47 -14.16 11.57
C VAL A 83 -5.13 -14.52 10.23
N PHE A 84 -4.43 -14.22 9.15
CA PHE A 84 -4.81 -14.66 7.81
C PHE A 84 -4.30 -16.07 7.55
N TRP A 85 -5.12 -17.06 7.92
CA TRP A 85 -4.76 -18.48 7.89
C TRP A 85 -4.33 -18.98 6.50
N TRP A 86 -4.90 -18.41 5.43
CA TRP A 86 -4.56 -18.77 4.05
C TRP A 86 -3.18 -18.29 3.59
N HIS A 87 -2.49 -17.43 4.36
CA HIS A 87 -1.12 -17.00 4.10
C HIS A 87 -0.09 -17.68 5.02
N VAL A 88 -0.54 -18.47 6.00
CA VAL A 88 0.36 -19.18 6.91
C VAL A 88 1.14 -20.23 6.12
N GLY A 89 2.47 -20.20 6.25
CA GLY A 89 3.36 -21.11 5.54
C GLY A 89 3.71 -20.70 4.11
N MET A 90 3.37 -19.47 3.70
CA MET A 90 3.91 -18.90 2.48
C MET A 90 5.43 -18.73 2.59
N ALA A 91 6.18 -19.20 1.59
CA ALA A 91 7.62 -19.05 1.55
C ALA A 91 8.01 -17.57 1.41
N SER A 92 9.09 -17.15 2.08
CA SER A 92 9.60 -15.77 2.04
C SER A 92 9.89 -15.28 0.61
N SER A 93 10.36 -16.18 -0.26
CA SER A 93 10.60 -15.88 -1.69
C SER A 93 9.30 -15.52 -2.43
N GLN A 94 8.22 -16.28 -2.18
CA GLN A 94 6.91 -16.01 -2.78
C GLN A 94 6.32 -14.70 -2.26
N PHE A 95 6.48 -14.41 -0.97
CA PHE A 95 6.11 -13.13 -0.38
C PHE A 95 6.83 -11.96 -1.08
N ASN A 96 8.16 -12.04 -1.20
CA ASN A 96 8.95 -11.00 -1.88
C ASN A 96 8.54 -10.81 -3.34
N TRP A 97 8.25 -11.90 -4.04
CA TRP A 97 7.75 -11.85 -5.41
C TRP A 97 6.38 -11.16 -5.51
N ASN A 98 5.46 -11.48 -4.59
CA ASN A 98 4.16 -10.82 -4.52
C ASN A 98 4.30 -9.33 -4.22
N VAL A 99 5.23 -8.95 -3.34
CA VAL A 99 5.56 -7.54 -3.05
C VAL A 99 6.07 -6.84 -4.30
N ALA A 100 7.06 -7.41 -5.00
CA ALA A 100 7.57 -6.85 -6.24
C ALA A 100 6.47 -6.66 -7.29
N LYS A 101 5.62 -7.68 -7.48
CA LYS A 101 4.46 -7.61 -8.38
C LYS A 101 3.45 -6.54 -7.96
N GLY A 102 3.22 -6.39 -6.65
CA GLY A 102 2.38 -5.34 -6.08
C GLY A 102 2.92 -3.95 -6.38
N VAL A 103 4.23 -3.73 -6.17
CA VAL A 103 4.91 -2.46 -6.48
C VAL A 103 4.78 -2.13 -7.97
N VAL A 104 5.08 -3.08 -8.87
CA VAL A 104 4.96 -2.86 -10.32
C VAL A 104 3.52 -2.49 -10.72
N ARG A 105 2.50 -3.12 -10.12
CA ARG A 105 1.10 -2.77 -10.37
C ARG A 105 0.76 -1.35 -9.92
N VAL A 106 1.20 -0.96 -8.73
CA VAL A 106 0.97 0.39 -8.20
C VAL A 106 1.66 1.43 -9.09
N LEU A 107 2.92 1.21 -9.47
CA LEU A 107 3.65 2.09 -10.39
C LEU A 107 2.98 2.18 -11.77
N GLY A 108 2.54 1.04 -12.32
CA GLY A 108 1.80 1.00 -13.58
C GLY A 108 0.50 1.79 -13.52
N MET A 109 -0.23 1.71 -12.40
CA MET A 109 -1.45 2.51 -12.19
C MET A 109 -1.14 4.00 -12.09
N ILE A 110 -0.11 4.39 -11.34
CA ILE A 110 0.32 5.80 -11.25
C ILE A 110 0.67 6.34 -12.65
N ALA A 111 1.44 5.59 -13.43
CA ALA A 111 1.79 5.96 -14.80
C ALA A 111 0.55 6.08 -15.70
N ALA A 112 -0.37 5.12 -15.63
CA ALA A 112 -1.62 5.16 -16.39
C ALA A 112 -2.48 6.37 -16.01
N PHE A 113 -2.64 6.67 -14.73
CA PHE A 113 -3.36 7.84 -14.25
C PHE A 113 -2.68 9.15 -14.67
N GLY A 114 -1.35 9.22 -14.60
CA GLY A 114 -0.57 10.37 -15.08
C GLY A 114 -0.79 10.62 -16.57
N LEU A 115 -0.75 9.57 -17.40
CA LEU A 115 -0.89 9.67 -18.85
C LEU A 115 -2.33 9.86 -19.33
N LEU A 116 -3.32 9.24 -18.68
CA LEU A 116 -4.71 9.23 -19.15
C LEU A 116 -5.55 10.36 -18.55
N VAL A 117 -5.18 10.87 -17.38
CA VAL A 117 -5.97 11.91 -16.69
C VAL A 117 -5.18 13.21 -16.59
N MET A 118 -3.98 13.17 -16.00
CA MET A 118 -3.22 14.40 -15.73
C MET A 118 -2.66 15.03 -17.01
N TRP A 119 -2.19 14.22 -17.95
CA TRP A 119 -1.66 14.73 -19.21
C TRP A 119 -2.74 15.46 -20.05
N PRO A 120 -3.93 14.89 -20.32
CA PRO A 120 -5.01 15.63 -20.98
C PRO A 120 -5.44 16.87 -20.20
N TYR A 121 -5.52 16.80 -18.87
CA TYR A 121 -5.84 17.95 -18.05
C TYR A 121 -4.81 19.08 -18.23
N ALA A 122 -3.52 18.74 -18.24
CA ALA A 122 -2.47 19.73 -18.44
C ALA A 122 -2.49 20.34 -19.84
N GLU A 123 -2.67 19.51 -20.87
CA GLU A 123 -2.61 19.95 -22.27
C GLU A 123 -3.86 20.73 -22.71
N PHE A 124 -5.06 20.31 -22.30
CA PHE A 124 -6.31 20.90 -22.74
C PHE A 124 -6.87 21.99 -21.82
N ILE A 125 -6.52 21.98 -20.52
CA ILE A 125 -7.06 22.95 -19.55
C ILE A 125 -5.98 23.93 -19.10
N ILE A 126 -4.84 23.43 -18.60
CA ILE A 126 -3.79 24.30 -18.03
C ILE A 126 -3.08 25.11 -19.11
N LYS A 127 -2.62 24.45 -20.18
CA LYS A 127 -1.81 25.09 -21.22
C LYS A 127 -2.53 26.24 -21.93
N PRO A 128 -3.80 26.13 -22.39
CA PRO A 128 -4.51 27.25 -23.02
C PRO A 128 -4.78 28.39 -22.04
N SER A 129 -5.15 28.09 -20.80
CA SER A 129 -5.37 29.10 -19.75
C SER A 129 -4.09 29.90 -19.49
N SER A 130 -2.94 29.21 -19.43
CA SER A 130 -1.64 29.85 -19.24
C SER A 130 -1.18 30.66 -20.45
N GLY A 131 -1.54 30.24 -21.67
CA GLY A 131 -1.21 30.94 -22.91
C GLY A 131 -2.06 32.20 -23.12
N ALA A 132 -3.28 32.23 -22.59
CA ALA A 132 -4.16 33.39 -22.60
C ALA A 132 -3.77 34.48 -21.57
N GLY A 133 -2.72 34.25 -20.76
CA GLY A 133 -2.28 35.19 -19.72
C GLY A 133 -3.27 35.37 -18.57
N THR A 134 -4.31 34.54 -18.49
CA THR A 134 -5.30 34.60 -17.43
C THR A 134 -4.83 33.75 -16.25
N ALA A 135 -4.86 34.32 -15.05
CA ALA A 135 -4.68 33.54 -13.84
C ALA A 135 -5.77 32.46 -13.79
N PRO A 136 -5.46 31.20 -13.43
CA PRO A 136 -6.47 30.17 -13.38
C PRO A 136 -7.54 30.57 -12.37
N THR A 137 -8.79 30.59 -12.80
CA THR A 137 -9.92 30.93 -11.92
C THR A 137 -10.01 29.93 -10.77
N GLY A 138 -10.46 30.36 -9.59
CA GLY A 138 -10.58 29.49 -8.41
C GLY A 138 -11.38 28.20 -8.68
N ALA A 139 -12.34 28.27 -9.61
CA ALA A 139 -13.11 27.10 -10.07
C ALA A 139 -12.24 26.04 -10.78
N LEU A 140 -11.29 26.44 -11.62
CA LEU A 140 -10.38 25.50 -12.30
C LEU A 140 -9.44 24.81 -11.30
N PHE A 141 -8.95 25.54 -10.30
CA PHE A 141 -8.18 24.94 -9.21
C PHE A 141 -9.00 23.98 -8.36
N ALA A 142 -10.27 24.30 -8.09
CA ALA A 142 -11.16 23.40 -7.36
C ALA A 142 -11.40 22.08 -8.13
N VAL A 143 -11.63 22.16 -9.44
CA VAL A 143 -11.77 20.97 -10.30
C VAL A 143 -10.47 20.15 -10.32
N ALA A 144 -9.31 20.80 -10.44
CA ALA A 144 -8.01 20.12 -10.36
C ALA A 144 -7.85 19.37 -9.04
N GLY A 145 -8.18 20.04 -7.92
CA GLY A 145 -8.11 19.47 -6.58
C GLY A 145 -9.04 18.27 -6.41
N LEU A 146 -10.26 18.35 -6.95
CA LEU A 146 -11.22 17.25 -6.89
C LEU A 146 -10.79 16.05 -7.74
N LEU A 147 -10.24 16.28 -8.93
CA LEU A 147 -9.66 15.22 -9.77
C LEU A 147 -8.49 14.53 -9.05
N LEU A 148 -7.55 15.31 -8.52
CA LEU A 148 -6.37 14.80 -7.83
C LEU A 148 -6.75 14.06 -6.54
N GLY A 149 -7.75 14.55 -5.80
CA GLY A 149 -8.32 13.90 -4.64
C GLY A 149 -8.94 12.53 -4.96
N ASN A 150 -9.74 12.45 -6.02
CA ASN A 150 -10.32 11.19 -6.47
C ASN A 150 -9.24 10.20 -6.93
N MET A 151 -8.22 10.65 -7.65
CA MET A 151 -7.10 9.81 -8.08
C MET A 151 -6.37 9.20 -6.88
N ASN A 152 -6.08 10.01 -5.85
CA ASN A 152 -5.46 9.52 -4.62
C ASN A 152 -6.34 8.47 -3.92
N LEU A 153 -7.66 8.68 -3.87
CA LEU A 153 -8.59 7.70 -3.32
C LEU A 153 -8.55 6.36 -4.08
N PHE A 154 -8.59 6.41 -5.41
CA PHE A 154 -8.48 5.21 -6.25
C PHE A 154 -7.17 4.45 -6.03
N LEU A 155 -6.04 5.16 -5.90
CA LEU A 155 -4.75 4.55 -5.61
C LEU A 155 -4.73 3.90 -4.21
N CYS A 156 -5.29 4.57 -3.20
CA CYS A 156 -5.41 4.02 -1.84
C CYS A 156 -6.23 2.71 -1.82
N ILE A 157 -7.37 2.67 -2.51
CA ILE A 157 -8.21 1.45 -2.62
C ILE A 157 -7.42 0.33 -3.30
N ASN A 158 -6.65 0.64 -4.35
CA ASN A 158 -5.84 -0.35 -5.04
C ASN A 158 -4.67 -0.86 -4.20
N ILE A 159 -4.04 -0.01 -3.39
CA ILE A 159 -3.01 -0.43 -2.42
C ILE A 159 -3.63 -1.39 -1.41
N TRP A 160 -4.81 -1.06 -0.87
CA TRP A 160 -5.55 -1.92 0.04
C TRP A 160 -5.87 -3.29 -0.60
N LEU A 161 -6.44 -3.32 -1.80
CA LEU A 161 -6.73 -4.58 -2.53
C LEU A 161 -5.47 -5.41 -2.85
N ASN A 162 -4.35 -4.75 -3.16
CA ASN A 162 -3.09 -5.45 -3.40
C ASN A 162 -2.49 -6.00 -2.12
N ALA A 163 -2.62 -5.32 -0.98
CA ALA A 163 -2.08 -5.76 0.30
C ALA A 163 -2.64 -7.12 0.75
N TYR A 164 -3.92 -7.40 0.49
CA TYR A 164 -4.53 -8.72 0.72
C TYR A 164 -3.89 -9.83 -0.11
N LYS A 165 -3.25 -9.52 -1.24
CA LYS A 165 -2.62 -10.49 -2.13
C LYS A 165 -1.12 -10.67 -1.86
N LEU A 166 -0.55 -9.87 -0.95
CA LEU A 166 0.89 -9.91 -0.66
C LEU A 166 1.32 -11.12 0.14
N GLY A 167 0.43 -11.66 0.98
CA GLY A 167 0.76 -12.81 1.83
C GLY A 167 1.06 -12.46 3.29
N PHE A 168 0.56 -11.34 3.79
CA PHE A 168 0.69 -11.04 5.23
C PHE A 168 -0.08 -12.06 6.06
N CYS A 169 0.58 -12.66 7.06
CA CYS A 169 -0.07 -13.60 7.98
C CYS A 169 -0.89 -12.89 9.08
N ARG A 170 -0.66 -11.60 9.31
CA ARG A 170 -1.34 -10.81 10.36
C ARG A 170 -1.98 -9.57 9.76
N LYS A 171 -3.18 -9.29 10.23
CA LYS A 171 -3.91 -8.06 9.89
C LYS A 171 -3.14 -6.81 10.27
N ASP A 172 -2.61 -6.73 11.49
CA ASP A 172 -1.92 -5.54 11.99
C ASP A 172 -0.68 -5.18 11.15
N MET A 173 0.06 -6.19 10.68
CA MET A 173 1.21 -5.99 9.80
C MET A 173 0.79 -5.51 8.41
N MET A 174 -0.31 -6.05 7.89
CA MET A 174 -0.92 -5.60 6.64
C MET A 174 -1.38 -4.15 6.76
N ASP A 175 -2.10 -3.79 7.82
CA ASP A 175 -2.62 -2.45 8.06
C ASP A 175 -1.48 -1.43 8.20
N CYS A 176 -0.42 -1.76 8.95
CA CYS A 176 0.81 -0.95 9.00
C CYS A 176 1.45 -0.78 7.61
N SER A 177 1.51 -1.85 6.81
CA SER A 177 2.09 -1.76 5.46
C SER A 177 1.26 -0.88 4.53
N ILE A 178 -0.07 -0.95 4.62
CA ILE A 178 -1.01 -0.11 3.85
C ILE A 178 -0.82 1.35 4.26
N PHE A 179 -0.74 1.62 5.57
CA PHE A 179 -0.50 2.96 6.09
C PHE A 179 0.82 3.54 5.57
N VAL A 180 1.92 2.79 5.68
CA VAL A 180 3.24 3.23 5.19
C VAL A 180 3.23 3.44 3.69
N ALA A 181 2.63 2.54 2.91
CA ALA A 181 2.55 2.66 1.46
C ALA A 181 1.76 3.91 1.02
N ASN A 182 0.61 4.18 1.65
CA ASN A 182 -0.19 5.37 1.36
C ASN A 182 0.52 6.66 1.80
N ALA A 183 1.20 6.64 2.95
CA ALA A 183 1.98 7.78 3.43
C ALA A 183 3.13 8.10 2.48
N LEU A 184 3.88 7.08 2.04
CA LEU A 184 4.97 7.24 1.07
C LEU A 184 4.44 7.76 -0.28
N LEU A 185 3.33 7.22 -0.78
CA LEU A 185 2.71 7.68 -2.02
C LEU A 185 2.35 9.17 -1.93
N THR A 186 1.71 9.57 -0.83
CA THR A 186 1.29 10.96 -0.60
C THR A 186 2.49 11.89 -0.46
N ALA A 187 3.52 11.48 0.30
CA ALA A 187 4.74 12.24 0.48
C ALA A 187 5.48 12.44 -0.85
N LEU A 188 5.66 11.37 -1.64
CA LEU A 188 6.31 11.45 -2.95
C LEU A 188 5.54 12.34 -3.91
N ASN A 189 4.20 12.22 -3.96
CA ASN A 189 3.36 13.06 -4.80
C ASN A 189 3.49 14.55 -4.40
N THR A 190 3.48 14.83 -3.09
CA THR A 190 3.63 16.20 -2.56
C THR A 190 4.99 16.79 -2.91
N VAL A 191 6.08 16.04 -2.68
CA VAL A 191 7.44 16.47 -3.02
C VAL A 191 7.58 16.72 -4.52
N PHE A 192 7.06 15.82 -5.35
CA PHE A 192 7.11 15.96 -6.81
C PHE A 192 6.35 17.21 -7.28
N ASN A 193 5.15 17.45 -6.74
CA ASN A 193 4.39 18.66 -7.06
C ASN A 193 5.12 19.94 -6.64
N ILE A 194 5.72 19.97 -5.44
CA ILE A 194 6.52 21.12 -4.98
C ILE A 194 7.71 21.38 -5.91
N VAL A 195 8.45 20.33 -6.30
CA VAL A 195 9.60 20.45 -7.20
C VAL A 195 9.17 20.97 -8.57
N ILE A 196 8.10 20.42 -9.15
CA ILE A 196 7.57 20.86 -10.44
C ILE A 196 7.11 22.32 -10.37
N THR A 197 6.32 22.68 -9.36
CA THR A 197 5.82 24.04 -9.20
C THR A 197 6.96 25.03 -9.06
N ASN A 198 7.96 24.73 -8.21
CA ASN A 198 9.17 25.56 -8.10
C ASN A 198 9.89 25.69 -9.44
N TYR A 199 10.13 24.57 -10.15
CA TYR A 199 10.78 24.59 -11.46
C TYR A 199 10.04 25.47 -12.47
N TYR A 200 8.71 25.39 -12.53
CA TYR A 200 7.90 26.23 -13.42
C TYR A 200 7.96 27.71 -13.05
N VAL A 201 7.93 28.05 -11.75
CA VAL A 201 8.05 29.43 -11.26
C VAL A 201 9.42 30.00 -11.65
N PHE A 202 10.51 29.30 -11.32
CA PHE A 202 11.87 29.78 -11.64
C PHE A 202 12.14 29.88 -13.14
N ARG A 203 11.58 28.97 -13.96
CA ARG A 203 11.78 28.99 -15.42
C ARG A 203 10.94 30.06 -16.12
N LYS A 204 9.75 30.40 -15.62
CA LYS A 204 8.94 31.51 -16.14
C LYS A 204 9.44 32.89 -15.66
N SER A 205 10.32 32.93 -14.67
CA SER A 205 10.88 34.16 -14.10
C SER A 205 12.39 34.35 -14.31
N PRO A 206 12.89 34.55 -15.55
CA PRO A 206 14.14 35.29 -15.74
C PRO A 206 13.95 36.80 -15.52
N ALA A 207 12.71 37.32 -15.59
CA ALA A 207 12.42 38.75 -15.40
C ALA A 207 12.11 39.14 -13.94
N SER A 208 11.60 38.23 -13.10
CA SER A 208 11.11 38.59 -11.76
C SER A 208 12.11 38.36 -10.62
N LEU A 209 13.36 37.95 -10.88
CA LEU A 209 14.36 37.92 -9.81
C LEU A 209 14.79 39.34 -9.38
N GLY A 210 14.62 40.33 -10.27
CA GLY A 210 14.70 41.76 -9.93
C GLY A 210 13.47 42.27 -9.16
N ASP A 211 12.27 41.87 -9.57
CA ASP A 211 11.01 42.32 -8.96
C ASP A 211 10.61 41.58 -7.67
N LEU A 212 11.12 40.37 -7.43
CA LEU A 212 10.94 39.66 -6.14
C LEU A 212 11.97 40.10 -5.10
N ALA A 213 13.11 40.66 -5.53
CA ALA A 213 14.08 41.29 -4.65
C ALA A 213 13.67 42.72 -4.26
N MET A 214 12.72 43.34 -4.97
CA MET A 214 12.17 44.66 -4.65
C MET A 214 10.63 44.67 -4.67
N GLY A 215 10.02 44.55 -3.49
CA GLY A 215 8.83 45.35 -3.16
C GLY A 215 7.43 44.74 -3.29
N ASN A 216 7.20 43.66 -4.04
CA ASN A 216 5.81 43.31 -4.41
C ASN A 216 5.08 42.26 -3.55
N SER A 217 5.70 41.68 -2.50
CA SER A 217 5.00 40.71 -1.63
C SER A 217 4.06 41.38 -0.61
N LEU A 218 4.28 42.65 -0.26
CA LEU A 218 3.42 43.39 0.65
C LEU A 218 2.17 43.96 -0.05
N ASP A 219 2.32 44.41 -1.30
CA ASP A 219 1.21 44.99 -2.07
C ASP A 219 0.21 43.92 -2.55
N ALA A 220 0.68 42.69 -2.83
CA ALA A 220 -0.19 41.55 -3.14
C ALA A 220 -1.03 41.09 -1.91
N ILE A 221 -0.46 41.14 -0.71
CA ILE A 221 -1.18 40.85 0.54
C ILE A 221 -2.16 41.98 0.87
N ALA A 222 -1.78 43.24 0.60
CA ALA A 222 -2.66 44.39 0.80
C ALA A 222 -3.88 44.38 -0.14
N THR A 223 -3.71 43.98 -1.41
CA THR A 223 -4.80 43.88 -2.38
C THR A 223 -5.76 42.72 -2.08
N GLU A 224 -5.27 41.56 -1.60
CA GLU A 224 -6.16 40.49 -1.12
C GLU A 224 -6.91 40.88 0.16
N ALA A 225 -6.28 41.63 1.06
CA ALA A 225 -6.92 42.15 2.28
C ALA A 225 -7.99 43.22 1.96
N GLU A 226 -7.81 44.01 0.90
CA GLU A 226 -8.82 44.96 0.42
C GLU A 226 -9.99 44.26 -0.27
N LEU A 227 -9.73 43.21 -1.05
CA LEU A 227 -10.79 42.41 -1.69
C LEU A 227 -11.66 41.68 -0.65
N ALA A 228 -11.05 41.19 0.44
CA ALA A 228 -11.75 40.54 1.55
C ALA A 228 -12.56 41.50 2.43
N ARG A 229 -12.32 42.82 2.35
CA ARG A 229 -13.13 43.85 3.03
C ARG A 229 -14.38 44.26 2.27
N ASN A 230 -14.42 44.01 0.96
CA ASN A 230 -15.50 44.44 0.07
C ASN A 230 -16.49 43.30 -0.26
N ILE A 231 -16.38 42.18 0.45
CA ILE A 231 -17.35 41.06 0.51
C ILE A 231 -17.93 41.04 1.92
#